data_AF-A0A529VUH3-F1
#
_entry.id   AF-A0A529VUH3-F1
#
_cell.length_a   1.000
_cell.length_b   1.000
_cell.length_c   1.000
_cell.angle_alpha   90.00
_cell.angle_beta   90.00
_cell.angle_gamma   90.00
#
_symmetry.space_group_name_H-M   'P 1'
#
loop_
_entity.id
_entity.type
_entity.pdbx_description
1 polymer ?
#
loop_
_entity_poly.entity_id
_entity_poly.type
_entity_poly.pdbx_seq_one_letter_code
_entity_poly.pdbx_strand_id
1 'polypeptide(L)'
;HGEPIRIIVDMENDQDIVTAFVHDPKRKLLLVSYDANGFIVSEEEVVANTRKGKQVMNVKAPDEAKRCIPVAGDHLAIVGENRKMLVFPLAEIPEMARGKGVRLQKYKDGGVLDLKTFTLETGLSWQDSADRTFTKSREELAEWIGARAAAGRMVPKGFPRTGKFG
;
A
#
# COMPACT_ATOMS: atom_id res chain seq x y z
N HIS A 1 5.99 -19.88 -24.80
CA HIS A 1 7.34 -19.33 -24.57
C HIS A 1 7.18 -17.99 -23.88
N GLY A 2 7.68 -17.84 -22.66
CA GLY A 2 7.65 -16.56 -21.93
C GLY A 2 9.03 -15.93 -21.96
N GLU A 3 9.09 -14.64 -22.26
CA GLU A 3 10.33 -13.86 -22.20
C GLU A 3 10.44 -13.16 -20.84
N PRO A 4 11.62 -13.16 -20.19
CA PRO A 4 11.82 -12.44 -18.94
C PRO A 4 11.54 -10.94 -19.09
N ILE A 5 10.69 -10.39 -18.23
CA ILE A 5 10.34 -8.95 -18.23
C ILE A 5 11.56 -8.02 -18.08
N ARG A 6 12.63 -8.51 -17.44
CA ARG A 6 13.93 -7.83 -17.29
C ARG A 6 14.67 -7.59 -18.62
N ILE A 7 14.24 -8.20 -19.73
CA ILE A 7 14.78 -7.95 -21.08
C ILE A 7 14.10 -6.73 -21.74
N ILE A 8 12.89 -6.41 -21.29
CA ILE A 8 12.05 -5.33 -21.86
C ILE A 8 12.26 -4.00 -21.11
N VAL A 9 12.65 -4.08 -19.83
CA VAL A 9 12.92 -2.95 -18.94
C VAL A 9 14.37 -3.03 -18.47
N ASP A 10 15.13 -1.93 -18.59
CA ASP A 10 16.52 -1.85 -18.11
C ASP A 10 16.52 -1.76 -16.58
N MET A 11 16.43 -2.92 -15.91
CA MET A 11 16.50 -3.05 -14.46
C MET A 11 17.91 -3.43 -14.01
N GLU A 12 18.41 -2.78 -12.98
CA GLU A 12 19.65 -3.21 -12.30
C GLU A 12 19.43 -4.54 -11.57
N ASN A 13 20.49 -5.33 -11.39
CA ASN A 13 20.38 -6.71 -10.88
C ASN A 13 19.79 -6.82 -9.46
N ASP A 14 19.90 -5.75 -8.67
CA ASP A 14 19.45 -5.60 -7.30
C ASP A 14 18.05 -4.99 -7.16
N GLN A 15 17.35 -4.76 -8.28
CA GLN A 15 15.97 -4.24 -8.28
C GLN A 15 14.94 -5.38 -8.37
N ASP A 16 14.05 -5.42 -7.38
CA ASP A 16 12.91 -6.34 -7.37
C ASP A 16 11.64 -5.69 -7.93
N ILE A 17 10.81 -6.51 -8.58
CA ILE A 17 9.49 -6.08 -9.05
C ILE A 17 8.50 -6.24 -7.91
N VAL A 18 7.95 -5.11 -7.45
CA VAL A 18 6.98 -5.09 -6.34
C VAL A 18 5.56 -5.44 -6.81
N THR A 19 5.16 -4.98 -7.99
CA THR A 19 3.82 -5.19 -8.56
C THR A 19 3.84 -5.04 -10.08
N ALA A 20 2.87 -5.64 -10.75
CA ALA A 20 2.63 -5.46 -12.18
C ALA A 20 1.13 -5.49 -12.47
N PHE A 21 0.65 -4.51 -13.24
CA PHE A 21 -0.74 -4.42 -13.68
C PHE A 21 -0.82 -3.68 -15.02
N VAL A 22 -1.91 -3.88 -15.76
CA VAL A 22 -2.18 -3.19 -17.04
C VAL A 22 -2.46 -1.72 -16.76
N HIS A 23 -1.84 -0.83 -17.53
CA HIS A 23 -2.01 0.62 -17.38
C HIS A 23 -3.46 1.08 -17.62
N ASP A 24 -3.96 1.97 -16.77
CA ASP A 24 -5.20 2.73 -16.98
C ASP A 24 -4.97 4.20 -16.57
N PRO A 25 -4.97 5.15 -17.52
CA PRO A 25 -4.65 6.55 -17.25
C PRO A 25 -5.69 7.25 -16.37
N LYS A 26 -6.89 6.68 -16.18
CA LYS A 26 -7.94 7.28 -15.34
C LYS A 26 -7.84 6.91 -13.86
N ARG A 27 -6.97 5.98 -13.50
CA ARG A 27 -6.81 5.52 -12.12
C ARG A 27 -5.80 6.36 -11.36
N LYS A 28 -5.90 6.27 -10.03
CA LYS A 28 -4.89 6.76 -9.10
C LYS A 28 -4.21 5.57 -8.43
N LEU A 29 -2.93 5.73 -8.13
CA LEU A 29 -2.11 4.73 -7.44
C LEU A 29 -1.67 5.27 -6.09
N LEU A 30 -1.67 4.42 -5.07
CA LEU A 30 -1.04 4.68 -3.79
C LEU A 30 0.33 3.99 -3.78
N LEU A 31 1.41 4.77 -3.68
CA LEU A 31 2.76 4.27 -3.48
C LEU A 31 3.13 4.36 -2.01
N VAL A 32 3.73 3.29 -1.48
CA VAL A 32 4.12 3.20 -0.07
C VAL A 32 5.48 2.52 0.06
N SER A 33 6.35 3.08 0.91
CA SER A 33 7.65 2.52 1.26
C SER A 33 7.58 1.61 2.47
N TYR A 34 8.63 0.84 2.71
CA TYR A 34 8.74 -0.04 3.87
C TYR A 34 8.63 0.74 5.18
N ASP A 35 9.17 1.95 5.28
CA ASP A 35 9.04 2.84 6.44
C ASP A 35 7.65 3.51 6.59
N ALA A 36 6.64 3.08 5.81
CA ALA A 36 5.30 3.66 5.76
C ALA A 36 5.28 5.15 5.40
N ASN A 37 6.14 5.60 4.47
CA ASN A 37 5.89 6.85 3.78
C ASN A 37 5.11 6.58 2.50
N GLY A 38 4.17 7.45 2.11
CA GLY A 38 3.41 7.25 0.89
C GLY A 38 2.64 8.46 0.43
N PHE A 39 2.18 8.40 -0.81
CA PHE A 39 1.40 9.43 -1.48
C PHE A 39 0.58 8.82 -2.60
N ILE A 40 -0.46 9.52 -3.02
CA ILE A 40 -1.28 9.15 -4.17
C ILE A 40 -0.71 9.81 -5.42
N VAL A 41 -0.69 9.13 -6.56
CA VAL A 41 -0.27 9.69 -7.85
C VAL A 41 -1.29 9.34 -8.92
N SER A 42 -1.46 10.24 -9.90
CA SER A 42 -2.19 9.91 -11.12
C SER A 42 -1.44 8.83 -11.90
N GLU A 43 -2.14 7.79 -12.37
CA GLU A 43 -1.47 6.72 -13.10
C GLU A 43 -0.93 7.20 -14.47
N GLU A 44 -1.57 8.19 -15.09
CA GLU A 44 -1.04 8.85 -16.30
C GLU A 44 0.35 9.46 -16.05
N GLU A 45 0.59 9.97 -14.84
CA GLU A 45 1.87 10.58 -14.48
C GLU A 45 2.98 9.56 -14.21
N VAL A 46 2.70 8.25 -14.09
CA VAL A 46 3.75 7.25 -13.84
C VAL A 46 4.36 6.67 -15.12
N VAL A 47 3.82 7.00 -16.28
CA VAL A 47 4.30 6.49 -17.57
C VAL A 47 5.74 6.94 -17.84
N ALA A 48 6.59 5.99 -18.24
CA ALA A 48 7.97 6.24 -18.62
C ALA A 48 8.14 6.13 -20.14
N ASN A 49 8.86 7.09 -20.73
CA ASN A 49 9.16 7.09 -22.17
C ASN A 49 10.49 6.38 -22.52
N THR A 50 11.17 5.79 -21.53
CA THR A 50 12.46 5.11 -21.70
C THR A 50 12.46 3.77 -20.98
N ARG A 51 13.33 2.85 -21.43
CA ARG A 51 13.52 1.53 -20.80
C ARG A 51 14.07 1.60 -19.38
N LYS A 52 14.72 2.72 -19.00
CA LYS A 52 15.19 2.99 -17.63
C LYS A 52 14.07 3.30 -16.64
N GLY A 53 12.82 3.39 -17.12
CA GLY A 53 11.67 3.71 -16.29
C GLY A 53 11.63 5.18 -15.85
N LYS A 54 10.82 5.46 -14.83
CA LYS A 54 10.64 6.78 -14.22
C LYS A 54 10.69 6.62 -12.70
N GLN A 55 11.54 7.40 -12.04
CA GLN A 55 11.56 7.42 -10.58
C GLN A 55 10.40 8.28 -10.04
N VAL A 56 9.38 7.60 -9.52
CA VAL A 56 8.19 8.23 -8.92
C VAL A 56 8.33 8.33 -7.40
N MET A 57 8.78 7.26 -6.74
CA MET A 57 9.03 7.27 -5.29
C MET A 57 10.53 7.46 -4.99
N ASN A 58 10.83 8.38 -4.09
CA ASN A 58 12.19 8.59 -3.59
C ASN A 58 12.36 7.84 -2.25
N VAL A 59 13.11 6.74 -2.28
CA VAL A 59 13.51 5.97 -1.10
C VAL A 59 15.02 6.03 -0.92
N LYS A 60 15.49 5.81 0.31
CA LYS A 60 16.92 5.75 0.64
C LYS A 60 17.14 4.53 1.52
N ALA A 61 18.12 3.70 1.18
CA ALA A 61 18.47 2.53 1.96
C ALA A 61 18.63 2.88 3.47
N PRO A 62 18.11 2.05 4.38
CA PRO A 62 17.50 0.74 4.12
C PRO A 62 16.02 0.76 3.71
N ASP A 63 15.39 1.94 3.54
CA ASP A 63 14.00 2.04 3.07
C ASP A 63 13.91 1.73 1.57
N GLU A 64 12.80 1.12 1.17
CA GLU A 64 12.52 0.66 -0.19
C GLU A 64 11.04 0.84 -0.55
N ALA A 65 10.70 0.88 -1.83
CA ALA A 65 9.31 0.86 -2.25
C ALA A 65 8.70 -0.50 -1.90
N LYS A 66 7.58 -0.53 -1.17
CA LYS A 66 6.99 -1.76 -0.62
C LYS A 66 5.67 -2.13 -1.25
N ARG A 67 4.86 -1.14 -1.65
CA ARG A 67 3.56 -1.33 -2.29
C ARG A 67 3.30 -0.24 -3.32
N CYS A 68 2.65 -0.64 -4.41
CA CYS A 68 2.02 0.24 -5.37
C CYS A 68 0.68 -0.42 -5.72
N ILE A 69 -0.44 0.21 -5.33
CA ILE A 69 -1.77 -0.36 -5.52
C ILE A 69 -2.74 0.67 -6.13
N PRO A 70 -3.73 0.25 -6.93
CA PRO A 70 -4.83 1.12 -7.31
C PRO A 70 -5.58 1.63 -6.09
N VAL A 71 -5.95 2.92 -6.11
CA VAL A 71 -6.81 3.52 -5.10
C VAL A 71 -8.26 3.17 -5.40
N ALA A 72 -8.94 2.60 -4.41
CA ALA A 72 -10.38 2.33 -4.45
C ALA A 72 -11.03 2.67 -3.11
N GLY A 73 -12.21 3.29 -3.16
CA GLY A 73 -12.94 3.73 -1.97
C GLY A 73 -12.40 5.01 -1.35
N ASP A 74 -12.56 5.16 -0.05
CA ASP A 74 -12.35 6.43 0.68
C ASP A 74 -11.42 6.31 1.89
N HIS A 75 -11.04 5.08 2.30
CA HIS A 75 -10.18 4.82 3.46
C HIS A 75 -9.02 3.90 3.11
N LEU A 76 -7.93 4.06 3.86
CA LEU A 76 -6.78 3.16 3.88
C LEU A 76 -6.78 2.37 5.19
N ALA A 77 -6.68 1.05 5.09
CA ALA A 77 -6.22 0.18 6.18
C ALA A 77 -4.76 -0.20 5.93
N ILE A 78 -3.89 0.06 6.90
CA ILE A 78 -2.45 -0.26 6.84
C ILE A 78 -2.05 -1.10 8.05
N VAL A 79 -1.24 -2.13 7.83
CA VAL A 79 -0.74 -3.06 8.84
C VAL A 79 0.79 -3.11 8.80
N GLY A 80 1.40 -2.96 9.98
CA GLY A 80 2.83 -3.15 10.17
C GLY A 80 3.20 -4.60 10.51
N GLU A 81 4.47 -4.93 10.36
CA GLU A 81 5.04 -6.24 10.76
C GLU A 81 4.88 -6.53 12.25
N ASN A 82 4.80 -5.49 13.07
CA ASN A 82 4.43 -5.56 14.49
C ASN A 82 2.94 -5.90 14.74
N ARG A 83 2.19 -6.26 13.69
CA ARG A 83 0.77 -6.61 13.68
C ARG A 83 -0.16 -5.51 14.22
N LYS A 84 0.24 -4.24 14.09
CA LYS A 84 -0.65 -3.11 14.37
C LYS A 84 -1.30 -2.61 13.09
N MET A 85 -2.62 -2.50 13.10
CA MET A 85 -3.45 -1.91 12.07
C MET A 85 -3.83 -0.48 12.42
N LEU A 86 -3.90 0.39 11.41
CA LEU A 86 -4.49 1.72 11.48
C LEU A 86 -5.41 1.90 10.27
N VAL A 87 -6.56 2.53 10.49
CA VAL A 87 -7.52 2.90 9.44
C VAL A 87 -7.69 4.42 9.46
N PHE A 88 -7.58 5.08 8.31
CA PHE A 88 -7.79 6.52 8.19
C PHE A 88 -8.25 6.92 6.77
N PRO A 89 -8.88 8.10 6.59
CA PRO A 89 -9.35 8.56 5.28
C PRO A 89 -8.20 8.77 4.29
N LEU A 90 -8.42 8.37 3.03
CA LEU A 90 -7.48 8.62 1.93
C LEU A 90 -7.26 10.12 1.68
N ALA A 91 -8.23 10.97 2.02
CA ALA A 91 -8.12 12.42 1.94
C ALA A 91 -6.99 13.01 2.80
N GLU A 92 -6.47 12.26 3.78
CA GLU A 92 -5.31 12.68 4.57
C GLU A 92 -3.96 12.42 3.86
N ILE A 93 -3.97 11.73 2.72
CA ILE A 93 -2.78 11.40 1.92
C ILE A 93 -2.69 12.41 0.75
N PRO A 94 -1.58 13.12 0.59
CA PRO A 94 -1.43 14.07 -0.50
C PRO A 94 -1.32 13.37 -1.85
N GLU A 95 -1.81 14.04 -2.89
CA GLU A 95 -1.53 13.70 -4.28
C GLU A 95 -0.23 14.37 -4.73
N MET A 96 0.69 13.60 -5.31
CA MET A 96 2.02 14.06 -5.73
C MET A 96 2.48 13.34 -7.00
N ALA A 97 3.13 14.06 -7.91
CA ALA A 97 3.73 13.47 -9.12
C ALA A 97 5.01 12.65 -8.83
N ARG A 98 5.74 13.01 -7.76
CA ARG A 98 6.97 12.36 -7.31
C ARG A 98 7.27 12.76 -5.87
N GLY A 99 7.90 11.87 -5.09
CA GLY A 99 8.48 12.26 -3.80
C GLY A 99 8.70 11.11 -2.84
N LYS A 100 9.01 11.45 -1.58
CA LYS A 100 9.04 10.48 -0.47
C LYS A 100 7.63 10.16 0.06
N GLY A 101 6.70 11.11 -0.07
CA GLY A 101 5.38 11.04 0.55
C GLY A 101 5.38 11.40 2.03
N VAL A 102 4.21 11.24 2.65
CA VAL A 102 3.98 11.51 4.09
C VAL A 102 3.94 10.20 4.87
N ARG A 103 4.19 10.27 6.18
CA ARG A 103 4.05 9.11 7.07
C ARG A 103 2.58 8.66 7.11
N LEU A 104 2.34 7.38 6.84
CA LEU A 104 1.04 6.72 6.88
C LEU A 104 0.78 6.08 8.24
N GLN A 105 1.77 5.37 8.80
CA GLN A 105 1.70 4.73 10.11
C GLN A 105 3.07 4.82 10.81
N LYS A 106 3.07 5.05 12.13
CA LYS A 106 4.31 5.08 12.92
C LYS A 106 4.66 3.69 13.44
N TYR A 107 5.87 3.22 13.16
CA TYR A 107 6.42 1.98 13.70
C TYR A 107 7.48 2.27 14.76
N LYS A 108 7.53 1.42 15.80
CA LYS A 108 8.66 1.36 16.74
C LYS A 108 9.75 0.42 16.21
N ASP A 109 9.32 -0.64 15.53
CA ASP A 109 10.09 -1.73 14.96
C ASP A 109 9.33 -2.31 13.75
N GLY A 110 10.08 -2.83 12.78
CA GLY A 110 9.56 -3.33 11.51
C GLY A 110 9.07 -2.24 10.56
N GLY A 111 8.47 -2.67 9.45
CA GLY A 111 7.91 -1.80 8.43
C GLY A 111 6.49 -2.18 8.03
N VAL A 112 6.08 -1.69 6.86
CA VAL A 112 4.78 -2.02 6.26
C VAL A 112 4.76 -3.50 5.90
N LEU A 113 3.80 -4.22 6.49
CA LEU A 113 3.54 -5.61 6.13
C LEU A 113 2.54 -5.68 4.99
N ASP A 114 1.41 -4.98 5.10
CA ASP A 114 0.38 -4.93 4.06
C ASP A 114 -0.56 -3.73 4.20
N LEU A 115 -1.32 -3.45 3.14
CA LEU A 115 -2.31 -2.38 3.14
C LEU A 115 -3.43 -2.63 2.12
N LYS A 116 -4.59 -2.01 2.35
CA LYS A 116 -5.76 -2.12 1.47
C LYS A 116 -6.56 -0.82 1.50
N THR A 117 -6.92 -0.31 0.32
CA THR A 117 -7.91 0.76 0.22
C THR A 117 -9.31 0.16 0.11
N PHE A 118 -10.30 0.82 0.71
CA PHE A 118 -11.68 0.35 0.74
C PHE A 118 -12.66 1.49 0.96
N THR A 119 -13.95 1.24 0.71
CA THR A 119 -15.04 2.16 1.10
C THR A 119 -15.49 1.82 2.51
N LEU A 120 -15.39 2.78 3.45
CA LEU A 120 -15.70 2.52 4.86
C LEU A 120 -17.14 2.04 5.07
N GLU A 121 -18.08 2.57 4.29
CA GLU A 121 -19.49 2.17 4.33
C GLU A 121 -19.69 0.67 4.01
N THR A 122 -18.92 0.12 3.07
CA THR A 122 -18.98 -1.31 2.71
C THR A 122 -18.20 -2.21 3.66
N GLY A 123 -17.38 -1.62 4.54
CA GLY A 123 -16.54 -2.33 5.49
C GLY A 123 -15.20 -2.82 4.92
N LEU A 124 -14.30 -3.18 5.83
CA LEU A 124 -12.97 -3.71 5.51
C LEU A 124 -13.02 -5.23 5.45
N SER A 125 -12.60 -5.81 4.33
CA SER A 125 -12.59 -7.26 4.15
C SER A 125 -11.19 -7.86 4.08
N TRP A 126 -11.06 -9.10 4.53
CA TRP A 126 -9.87 -9.94 4.35
C TRP A 126 -10.19 -11.43 4.27
N GLN A 127 -9.27 -12.22 3.71
CA GLN A 127 -9.38 -13.68 3.67
C GLN A 127 -8.52 -14.32 4.75
N ASP A 128 -9.08 -15.28 5.50
CA ASP A 128 -8.28 -16.08 6.42
C ASP A 128 -7.47 -17.17 5.71
N SER A 129 -6.71 -17.96 6.48
CA SER A 129 -5.90 -19.07 5.95
C SER A 129 -6.71 -20.25 5.39
N ALA A 130 -8.05 -20.20 5.47
CA ALA A 130 -8.97 -21.18 4.91
C ALA A 130 -9.85 -20.55 3.81
N ASP A 131 -9.38 -19.45 3.21
CA ASP A 131 -10.03 -18.68 2.13
C ASP A 131 -11.43 -18.16 2.48
N ARG A 132 -11.76 -18.07 3.77
CA ARG A 132 -13.02 -17.46 4.23
C ARG A 132 -12.89 -15.96 4.26
N THR A 133 -13.84 -15.26 3.63
CA THR A 133 -13.88 -13.80 3.62
C THR A 133 -14.55 -13.28 4.89
N PHE A 134 -13.81 -12.51 5.67
CA PHE A 134 -14.32 -11.71 6.77
C PHE A 134 -14.53 -10.28 6.30
N THR A 135 -15.60 -9.63 6.75
CA THR A 135 -15.83 -8.19 6.53
C THR A 135 -16.17 -7.55 7.87
N LYS A 136 -15.50 -6.44 8.20
CA LYS A 136 -15.77 -5.64 9.39
C LYS A 136 -16.47 -4.35 9.02
N SER A 137 -17.60 -4.07 9.68
CA SER A 137 -18.32 -2.81 9.50
C SER A 137 -17.54 -1.64 10.09
N ARG A 138 -18.01 -0.42 9.81
CA ARG A 138 -17.47 0.81 10.41
C ARG A 138 -17.46 0.75 11.94
N GLU A 139 -18.54 0.28 12.54
CA GLU A 139 -18.71 0.19 14.00
C GLU A 139 -17.71 -0.79 14.60
N GLU A 140 -17.50 -1.93 13.94
CA GLU A 140 -16.51 -2.90 14.36
C GLU A 140 -15.07 -2.42 14.15
N LEU A 141 -14.85 -1.43 13.28
CA LEU A 141 -13.53 -0.83 13.02
C LEU A 141 -13.21 0.36 13.94
N ALA A 142 -14.12 0.77 14.83
CA ALA A 142 -14.02 2.01 15.60
C ALA A 142 -12.68 2.18 16.35
N GLU A 143 -12.11 1.11 16.89
CA GLU A 143 -10.83 1.16 17.63
C GLU A 143 -9.59 1.32 16.74
N TRP A 144 -9.71 1.00 15.45
CA TRP A 144 -8.62 1.11 14.47
C TRP A 144 -8.70 2.39 13.65
N ILE A 145 -9.86 3.04 13.61
CA ILE A 145 -10.02 4.36 13.00
C ILE A 145 -9.28 5.39 13.87
N GLY A 146 -8.35 6.11 13.28
CA GLY A 146 -7.56 7.13 13.98
C GLY A 146 -6.86 8.08 13.03
N ALA A 147 -6.11 9.04 13.59
CA ALA A 147 -5.36 9.99 12.78
C ALA A 147 -4.23 9.31 12.00
N ARG A 148 -3.98 9.75 10.75
CA ARG A 148 -2.80 9.33 9.98
C ARG A 148 -1.52 9.51 10.79
N ALA A 149 -0.55 8.62 10.58
CA ALA A 149 0.73 8.55 11.29
C ALA A 149 0.64 8.14 12.78
N ALA A 150 -0.54 7.76 13.28
CA ALA A 150 -0.63 7.05 14.55
C ALA A 150 0.06 5.66 14.48
N ALA A 151 0.30 5.05 15.64
CA ALA A 151 0.92 3.73 15.71
C ALA A 151 -0.05 2.59 15.35
N GLY A 152 -1.36 2.84 15.40
CA GLY A 152 -2.40 1.82 15.26
C GLY A 152 -2.61 0.96 16.51
N ARG A 153 -3.42 -0.08 16.36
CA ARG A 153 -3.80 -1.07 17.39
C ARG A 153 -3.57 -2.48 16.88
N MET A 154 -3.45 -3.46 17.77
CA MET A 154 -3.32 -4.86 17.37
C MET A 154 -4.42 -5.25 16.40
N VAL A 155 -4.08 -5.97 15.33
CA VAL A 155 -5.03 -6.41 14.30
C VAL A 155 -6.27 -7.11 14.91
N PRO A 156 -7.46 -7.00 14.28
CA PRO A 156 -8.67 -7.62 14.77
C PRO A 156 -8.55 -9.14 14.97
N LYS A 157 -9.36 -9.69 15.87
CA LYS A 157 -9.47 -11.15 16.01
C LYS A 157 -9.93 -11.75 14.67
N GLY A 158 -9.25 -12.81 14.24
CA GLY A 158 -9.49 -13.46 12.95
C GLY A 158 -8.70 -12.86 11.78
N PHE A 159 -7.86 -11.85 12.03
CA PHE A 159 -6.92 -11.38 11.01
C PHE A 159 -5.88 -12.45 10.67
N PRO A 160 -5.47 -12.61 9.39
CA PRO A 160 -4.68 -13.76 8.96
C PRO A 160 -3.33 -13.84 9.67
N ARG A 161 -2.80 -15.05 9.86
CA ARG A 161 -1.47 -15.23 10.45
C ARG A 161 -0.37 -14.64 9.58
N THR A 162 -0.56 -14.69 8.26
CA THR A 162 0.30 -14.00 7.26
C THR A 162 0.35 -12.49 7.46
N GLY A 163 -0.65 -11.91 8.14
CA GLY A 163 -0.79 -10.48 8.37
C GLY A 163 -1.13 -9.67 7.12
N LYS A 164 -1.63 -10.34 6.07
CA LYS A 164 -2.06 -9.73 4.81
C LYS A 164 -3.58 -9.72 4.70
N PHE A 165 -4.13 -8.79 3.93
CA PHE A 165 -5.59 -8.70 3.71
C PHE A 165 -6.11 -9.73 2.70
N GLY A 166 -5.27 -10.20 1.79
CA GLY A 166 -5.64 -11.13 0.71
C GLY A 166 -4.62 -11.02 -0.40
#